data_AF-A0A3N5P9F7-F1
#
_entry.id   AF-A0A3N5P9F7-F1
#
_cell.length_a   1.000
_cell.length_b   1.000
_cell.length_c   1.000
_cell.angle_alpha   90.00
_cell.angle_beta   90.00
_cell.angle_gamma   90.00
#
_symmetry.space_group_name_H-M   'P 1'
#
loop_
_entity.id
_entity.type
_entity.pdbx_description
1 polymer ?
#
loop_
_entity_poly.entity_id
_entity_poly.type
_entity_poly.pdbx_seq_one_letter_code
_entity_poly.pdbx_strand_id
1 'polypeptide(L)'
;MTKRNDNHKQPDRLDLTATMDIDITADSGDGKAPLPRFNMIAYTGGPMRVAGWRYPVVMDLAGLAIPSQSRPIRFGHDANSGVGHSDSIAVLDGRLVAAGVISRDTAAAREVVVSAKNGFPWQASIGASVEQFEFVKENQSVLVNGREVSGPVNVVRKATLGEISFVDLGADGNTSASVAACGEHSRTASAQENNMLETGTTSENTSTADSAVAGKGAAPAAPPIHAAADAGINADTMADLRDKAAAELDRIAAVQKVCGDKHTGIAAQAIREIWDVNKTELAVLRAERPSAPGVIVPDNTMNGSMLEAACMLTGGVRGDDVAAAYGEQAADTADKRFKGGITLQELLLEAAWANGYDGRNFRDSRNVLRFAFGHVENIQAQGLSTIDIGGILSNVANKFLLEGFFSVERTWRNICAVRNVSDFKTVTSYRLIGADEYQPIAPGGELKHGSLGSESYSNKADTFGLMLSIDRRDIINDDL
;
A
#
# COMPACT_ATOMS: atom_id res chain seq x y z
N MET A 1 -16.72 69.41 -8.27
CA MET A 1 -16.15 68.05 -8.35
C MET A 1 -15.18 67.87 -7.17
N THR A 2 -14.97 66.70 -6.57
CA THR A 2 -15.24 65.32 -7.00
C THR A 2 -15.65 64.47 -5.79
N LYS A 3 -16.77 63.74 -5.84
CA LYS A 3 -17.09 62.72 -4.82
C LYS A 3 -16.24 61.48 -5.09
N ARG A 4 -15.45 61.00 -4.11
CA ARG A 4 -14.90 59.64 -4.15
C ARG A 4 -16.01 58.66 -3.75
N ASN A 5 -16.07 57.54 -4.46
CA ASN A 5 -17.20 56.62 -4.45
C ASN A 5 -16.68 55.22 -4.08
N ASP A 6 -16.28 55.06 -2.82
CA ASP A 6 -15.65 53.84 -2.31
C ASP A 6 -16.73 52.78 -2.02
N ASN A 7 -17.20 52.16 -3.10
CA ASN A 7 -18.20 51.10 -3.08
C ASN A 7 -17.58 49.74 -2.70
N HIS A 8 -17.07 49.64 -1.47
CA HIS A 8 -16.67 48.35 -0.89
C HIS A 8 -17.91 47.59 -0.42
N LYS A 9 -18.48 46.81 -1.33
CA LYS A 9 -19.58 45.89 -1.03
C LYS A 9 -19.04 44.76 -0.14
N GLN A 10 -19.34 44.79 1.16
CA GLN A 10 -19.08 43.66 2.06
C GLN A 10 -19.86 42.43 1.55
N PRO A 11 -19.30 41.21 1.67
CA PRO A 11 -20.02 40.00 1.29
C PRO A 11 -21.20 39.77 2.25
N ASP A 12 -22.39 39.53 1.72
CA ASP A 12 -23.63 39.31 2.47
C ASP A 12 -23.62 38.02 3.34
N ARG A 13 -22.53 37.25 3.32
CA ARG A 13 -22.36 35.98 4.04
C ARG A 13 -20.88 35.67 4.27
N LEU A 14 -20.50 35.42 5.53
CA LEU A 14 -19.26 34.70 5.87
C LEU A 14 -19.61 33.21 6.00
N ASP A 15 -19.11 32.38 5.09
CA ASP A 15 -19.12 30.92 5.27
C ASP A 15 -17.86 30.49 6.04
N LEU A 16 -18.02 30.34 7.35
CA LEU A 16 -17.02 29.74 8.23
C LEU A 16 -17.14 28.22 8.18
N THR A 17 -16.51 27.58 7.20
CA THR A 17 -16.40 26.11 7.15
C THR A 17 -15.38 25.63 8.19
N ALA A 18 -15.89 25.19 9.35
CA ALA A 18 -15.14 24.38 10.29
C ALA A 18 -15.33 22.90 9.95
N THR A 19 -14.24 22.15 9.72
CA THR A 19 -14.27 20.69 9.76
C THR A 19 -14.49 20.23 11.19
N MET A 20 -15.65 19.66 11.47
CA MET A 20 -15.94 18.99 12.73
C MET A 20 -15.52 17.52 12.60
N ASP A 21 -14.42 17.15 13.26
CA ASP A 21 -14.13 15.74 13.53
C ASP A 21 -15.15 15.22 14.54
N ILE A 22 -16.02 14.30 14.11
CA ILE A 22 -17.01 13.68 14.97
C ILE A 22 -16.35 12.45 15.62
N ASP A 23 -15.79 12.64 16.82
CA ASP A 23 -15.34 11.54 17.67
C ASP A 23 -16.56 10.78 18.23
N ILE A 24 -17.00 9.74 17.50
CA ILE A 24 -17.96 8.76 17.99
C ILE A 24 -17.22 7.74 18.86
N THR A 25 -17.14 8.02 20.16
CA THR A 25 -16.65 7.07 21.17
C THR A 25 -17.76 6.11 21.59
N ALA A 26 -17.69 4.87 21.11
CA ALA A 26 -18.47 3.76 21.65
C ALA A 26 -17.72 3.18 22.87
N ASP A 27 -18.26 3.42 24.07
CA ASP A 27 -17.66 2.94 25.31
C ASP A 27 -17.73 1.40 25.39
N SER A 28 -16.57 0.77 25.59
CA SER A 28 -16.40 -0.68 25.55
C SER A 28 -16.24 -1.21 26.98
N GLY A 29 -17.35 -1.61 27.60
CA GLY A 29 -17.43 -1.99 29.02
C GLY A 29 -16.71 -3.30 29.44
N ASP A 30 -15.79 -3.81 28.63
CA ASP A 30 -14.88 -4.92 28.97
C ASP A 30 -13.46 -4.34 29.10
N GLY A 31 -12.76 -4.63 30.20
CA GLY A 31 -11.48 -4.01 30.59
C GLY A 31 -10.25 -4.35 29.72
N LYS A 32 -10.41 -4.42 28.40
CA LYS A 32 -9.34 -4.45 27.40
C LYS A 32 -9.14 -3.03 26.86
N ALA A 33 -7.92 -2.67 26.50
CA ALA A 33 -7.64 -1.38 25.87
C ALA A 33 -8.49 -1.21 24.58
N PRO A 34 -9.14 -0.06 24.36
CA PRO A 34 -9.99 0.15 23.19
C PRO A 34 -9.17 0.07 21.89
N LEU A 35 -9.74 -0.57 20.87
CA LEU A 35 -9.10 -0.70 19.55
C LEU A 35 -9.01 0.66 18.84
N PRO A 36 -7.93 0.93 18.07
CA PRO A 36 -7.83 2.16 17.28
C PRO A 36 -9.03 2.31 16.35
N ARG A 37 -9.66 3.48 16.37
CA ARG A 37 -10.78 3.82 15.49
C ARG A 37 -10.28 4.58 14.27
N PHE A 38 -10.97 4.43 13.15
CA PHE A 38 -10.71 5.21 11.94
C PHE A 38 -11.97 5.97 11.50
N ASN A 39 -11.75 7.09 10.81
CA ASN A 39 -12.75 7.85 10.09
C ASN A 39 -12.24 8.08 8.66
N MET A 40 -13.10 8.01 7.66
CA MET A 40 -12.70 8.21 6.26
C MET A 40 -13.81 8.79 5.37
N ILE A 41 -13.39 9.62 4.42
CA ILE A 41 -14.18 9.98 3.24
C ILE A 41 -13.80 8.98 2.15
N ALA A 42 -14.57 7.90 2.06
CA ALA A 42 -14.29 6.75 1.18
C ALA A 42 -14.47 7.08 -0.31
N TYR A 43 -15.34 8.04 -0.64
CA TYR A 43 -15.52 8.56 -2.00
C TYR A 43 -16.21 9.94 -1.96
N THR A 44 -15.76 10.90 -2.75
CA THR A 44 -16.27 12.30 -2.71
C THR A 44 -17.43 12.58 -3.65
N GLY A 45 -17.93 11.56 -4.36
CA GLY A 45 -19.02 11.71 -5.34
C GLY A 45 -18.60 12.28 -6.70
N GLY A 46 -17.30 12.50 -6.93
CA GLY A 46 -16.75 13.09 -8.17
C GLY A 46 -16.31 12.07 -9.22
N PRO A 47 -16.01 12.50 -10.46
CA PRO A 47 -15.43 11.64 -11.49
C PRO A 47 -14.01 11.21 -11.11
N MET A 48 -13.76 9.90 -11.16
CA MET A 48 -12.47 9.27 -10.84
C MET A 48 -11.92 8.46 -12.02
N ARG A 49 -10.60 8.25 -12.06
CA ARG A 49 -9.97 7.34 -13.03
C ARG A 49 -9.78 5.96 -12.39
N VAL A 50 -10.47 4.96 -12.92
CA VAL A 50 -10.42 3.58 -12.43
C VAL A 50 -9.72 2.70 -13.47
N ALA A 51 -8.82 1.83 -13.03
CA ALA A 51 -8.14 0.88 -13.92
C ALA A 51 -9.16 0.01 -14.69
N GLY A 52 -8.85 -0.29 -15.95
CA GLY A 52 -9.75 -1.02 -16.85
C GLY A 52 -10.85 -0.17 -17.53
N TRP A 53 -11.13 1.04 -17.05
CA TRP A 53 -12.10 1.94 -17.68
C TRP A 53 -11.42 2.95 -18.60
N ARG A 54 -11.88 3.04 -19.86
CA ARG A 54 -11.32 3.96 -20.88
C ARG A 54 -11.58 5.44 -20.58
N TYR A 55 -12.74 5.73 -19.98
CA TYR A 55 -13.19 7.08 -19.62
C TYR A 55 -13.41 7.14 -18.10
N PRO A 56 -13.37 8.34 -17.49
CA PRO A 56 -13.65 8.49 -16.06
C PRO A 56 -14.97 7.85 -15.64
N VAL A 57 -15.05 7.48 -14.37
CA VAL A 57 -16.22 6.84 -13.76
C VAL A 57 -16.75 7.74 -12.65
N VAL A 58 -18.05 8.00 -12.64
CA VAL A 58 -18.77 8.56 -11.49
C VAL A 58 -19.67 7.46 -10.94
N MET A 59 -19.67 7.26 -9.62
CA MET A 59 -20.63 6.38 -8.97
C MET A 59 -21.78 7.20 -8.41
N ASP A 60 -23.01 6.87 -8.82
CA ASP A 60 -24.21 7.47 -8.27
C ASP A 60 -24.50 6.90 -6.89
N LEU A 61 -24.30 7.71 -5.85
CA LEU A 61 -24.48 7.29 -4.46
C LEU A 61 -25.95 7.01 -4.11
N ALA A 62 -26.91 7.53 -4.87
CA ALA A 62 -28.32 7.17 -4.73
C ALA A 62 -28.61 5.73 -5.21
N GLY A 63 -27.73 5.17 -6.04
CA GLY A 63 -27.79 3.80 -6.57
C GLY A 63 -26.81 2.82 -5.93
N LEU A 64 -26.07 3.24 -4.90
CA LEU A 64 -25.10 2.40 -4.19
C LEU A 64 -25.78 1.60 -3.07
N ALA A 65 -25.90 0.29 -3.25
CA ALA A 65 -26.36 -0.61 -2.21
C ALA A 65 -25.24 -0.88 -1.18
N ILE A 66 -25.52 -0.62 0.09
CA ILE A 66 -24.64 -0.96 1.22
C ILE A 66 -25.27 -2.18 1.93
N PRO A 67 -24.84 -3.42 1.63
CA PRO A 67 -25.53 -4.64 2.11
C PRO A 67 -25.30 -4.92 3.61
N SER A 68 -24.33 -4.25 4.23
CA SER A 68 -24.03 -4.33 5.66
C SER A 68 -23.23 -3.09 6.07
N GLN A 69 -23.51 -2.56 7.26
CA GLN A 69 -22.69 -1.51 7.89
C GLN A 69 -21.31 -2.03 8.30
N SER A 70 -21.20 -3.33 8.59
CA SER A 70 -19.94 -4.05 8.71
C SER A 70 -19.46 -4.51 7.34
N ARG A 71 -18.50 -3.78 6.76
CA ARG A 71 -17.72 -4.16 5.58
C ARG A 71 -16.26 -4.37 5.99
N PRO A 72 -15.54 -5.30 5.34
CA PRO A 72 -14.12 -5.47 5.59
C PRO A 72 -13.36 -4.22 5.15
N ILE A 73 -12.40 -3.81 5.98
CA ILE A 73 -11.44 -2.75 5.66
C ILE A 73 -10.11 -3.38 5.32
N ARG A 74 -9.52 -2.96 4.21
CA ARG A 74 -8.29 -3.53 3.64
C ARG A 74 -7.21 -2.45 3.45
N PHE A 75 -6.04 -2.90 3.05
CA PHE A 75 -4.96 -2.08 2.53
C PHE A 75 -4.77 -2.40 1.04
N GLY A 76 -4.77 -1.38 0.18
CA GLY A 76 -4.49 -1.55 -1.25
C GLY A 76 -5.48 -2.44 -2.03
N HIS A 77 -6.74 -2.57 -1.60
CA HIS A 77 -7.76 -3.50 -2.12
C HIS A 77 -7.45 -5.01 -1.98
N ASP A 78 -6.27 -5.38 -1.49
CA ASP A 78 -5.85 -6.78 -1.34
C ASP A 78 -6.68 -7.51 -0.26
N ALA A 79 -7.20 -8.68 -0.62
CA ALA A 79 -7.99 -9.53 0.26
C ALA A 79 -7.17 -10.15 1.40
N ASN A 80 -5.86 -10.33 1.20
CA ASN A 80 -4.95 -10.86 2.23
C ASN A 80 -4.55 -9.77 3.24
N SER A 81 -4.34 -8.54 2.77
CA SER A 81 -3.98 -7.36 3.58
C SER A 81 -5.18 -6.69 4.28
N GLY A 82 -5.90 -7.46 5.10
CA GLY A 82 -7.04 -6.94 5.88
C GLY A 82 -6.62 -6.13 7.12
N VAL A 83 -7.23 -4.96 7.30
CA VAL A 83 -6.95 -3.99 8.38
C VAL A 83 -7.98 -4.05 9.52
N GLY A 84 -9.28 -4.18 9.19
CA GLY A 84 -10.34 -4.09 10.19
C GLY A 84 -11.74 -4.25 9.59
N HIS A 85 -12.72 -3.60 10.21
CA HIS A 85 -14.08 -3.48 9.67
C HIS A 85 -14.69 -2.11 9.98
N SER A 86 -15.59 -1.65 9.12
CA SER A 86 -16.47 -0.51 9.43
C SER A 86 -17.53 -0.91 10.47
N ASP A 87 -17.96 0.04 11.28
CA ASP A 87 -19.19 -0.07 12.07
C ASP A 87 -20.28 0.94 11.62
N SER A 88 -19.88 1.96 10.85
CA SER A 88 -20.78 2.93 10.23
C SER A 88 -20.36 3.23 8.79
N ILE A 89 -21.32 3.25 7.86
CA ILE A 89 -21.17 3.69 6.48
C ILE A 89 -22.41 4.50 6.10
N ALA A 90 -22.21 5.76 5.72
CA ALA A 90 -23.27 6.70 5.39
C ALA A 90 -22.94 7.51 4.14
N VAL A 91 -23.97 8.03 3.48
CA VAL A 91 -23.84 9.07 2.45
C VAL A 91 -24.20 10.41 3.09
N LEU A 92 -23.23 11.31 3.20
CA LEU A 92 -23.39 12.66 3.76
C LEU A 92 -22.91 13.68 2.71
N ASP A 93 -23.72 14.70 2.42
CA ASP A 93 -23.40 15.80 1.48
C ASP A 93 -22.85 15.34 0.11
N GLY A 94 -23.39 14.24 -0.42
CA GLY A 94 -22.96 13.65 -1.70
C GLY A 94 -21.60 12.96 -1.65
N ARG A 95 -21.11 12.60 -0.45
CA ARG A 95 -19.89 11.83 -0.20
C ARG A 95 -20.23 10.54 0.53
N LEU A 96 -19.52 9.46 0.23
CA LEU A 96 -19.54 8.25 1.03
C LEU A 96 -18.53 8.40 2.17
N VAL A 97 -18.99 8.32 3.41
CA VAL A 97 -18.16 8.32 4.61
C VAL A 97 -18.26 6.97 5.31
N ALA A 98 -17.18 6.55 5.96
CA ALA A 98 -17.17 5.35 6.78
C ALA A 98 -16.34 5.58 8.06
N ALA A 99 -16.76 4.92 9.12
CA ALA A 99 -16.05 4.85 10.40
C ALA A 99 -16.00 3.40 10.88
N GLY A 100 -15.05 3.08 11.75
CA GLY A 100 -14.92 1.75 12.30
C GLY A 100 -13.68 1.53 13.15
N VAL A 101 -13.30 0.26 13.28
CA VAL A 101 -12.20 -0.21 14.13
C VAL A 101 -11.15 -0.95 13.32
N ILE A 102 -9.89 -0.70 13.67
CA ILE A 102 -8.74 -1.50 13.22
C ILE A 102 -8.73 -2.78 14.08
N SER A 103 -9.56 -3.73 13.67
CA SER A 103 -9.91 -4.93 14.44
C SER A 103 -9.12 -6.18 14.06
N ARG A 104 -8.15 -6.09 13.15
CA ARG A 104 -7.27 -7.20 12.81
C ARG A 104 -5.85 -6.86 13.26
N ASP A 105 -5.15 -7.85 13.81
CA ASP A 105 -3.71 -7.75 14.05
C ASP A 105 -2.94 -8.34 12.86
N THR A 106 -2.82 -7.56 11.78
CA THR A 106 -2.02 -7.90 10.60
C THR A 106 -0.87 -6.92 10.44
N ALA A 107 0.13 -7.27 9.63
CA ALA A 107 1.18 -6.32 9.24
C ALA A 107 0.58 -5.04 8.61
N ALA A 108 -0.41 -5.18 7.72
CA ALA A 108 -1.12 -4.05 7.10
C ALA A 108 -1.87 -3.18 8.11
N ALA A 109 -2.53 -3.77 9.12
CA ALA A 109 -3.21 -3.02 10.17
C ALA A 109 -2.22 -2.21 11.02
N ARG A 110 -1.08 -2.82 11.38
CA ARG A 110 -0.02 -2.17 12.15
C ARG A 110 0.65 -1.05 11.35
N GLU A 111 0.91 -1.27 10.06
CA GLU A 111 1.42 -0.26 9.12
C GLU A 111 0.50 0.96 9.04
N VAL A 112 -0.81 0.75 8.80
CA VAL A 112 -1.80 1.84 8.75
C VAL A 112 -1.80 2.65 10.05
N VAL A 113 -1.78 2.00 11.23
CA VAL A 113 -1.73 2.69 12.53
C VAL A 113 -0.42 3.45 12.74
N VAL A 114 0.73 2.84 12.45
CA VAL A 114 2.05 3.46 12.68
C VAL A 114 2.26 4.63 11.73
N SER A 115 1.98 4.46 10.44
CA SER A 115 2.15 5.52 9.46
C SER A 115 1.12 6.65 9.66
N ALA A 116 -0.12 6.37 10.09
CA ALA A 116 -1.07 7.41 10.50
C ALA A 116 -0.55 8.21 11.73
N LYS A 117 0.03 7.54 12.75
CA LYS A 117 0.66 8.22 13.89
C LYS A 117 1.86 9.08 13.49
N ASN A 118 2.57 8.70 12.44
CA ASN A 118 3.67 9.48 11.86
C ASN A 118 3.19 10.64 10.96
N GLY A 119 1.88 10.84 10.81
CA GLY A 119 1.30 11.89 9.98
C GLY A 119 1.19 11.55 8.49
N PHE A 120 1.25 10.27 8.10
CA PHE A 120 1.05 9.86 6.71
C PHE A 120 -0.39 10.19 6.25
N PRO A 121 -0.57 10.93 5.13
CA PRO A 121 -1.88 11.39 4.68
C PRO A 121 -2.62 10.28 3.91
N TRP A 122 -3.11 9.27 4.62
CA TRP A 122 -3.85 8.17 4.01
C TRP A 122 -5.06 8.66 3.19
N GLN A 123 -5.22 8.09 2.01
CA GLN A 123 -6.43 8.20 1.19
C GLN A 123 -7.31 6.95 1.37
N ALA A 124 -8.52 7.01 0.82
CA ALA A 124 -9.47 5.91 0.87
C ALA A 124 -9.98 5.57 -0.54
N SER A 125 -10.39 4.33 -0.75
CA SER A 125 -10.93 3.87 -2.02
C SER A 125 -11.95 2.76 -1.79
N ILE A 126 -12.92 2.61 -2.71
CA ILE A 126 -14.00 1.63 -2.60
C ILE A 126 -13.89 0.53 -3.65
N GLY A 127 -14.03 -0.72 -3.22
CA GLY A 127 -14.28 -1.86 -4.10
C GLY A 127 -15.79 -2.11 -4.17
N ALA A 128 -16.36 -2.03 -5.36
CA ALA A 128 -17.80 -2.22 -5.58
C ALA A 128 -18.08 -2.97 -6.87
N SER A 129 -19.12 -3.81 -6.85
CA SER A 129 -19.59 -4.55 -8.03
C SER A 129 -20.58 -3.70 -8.81
N VAL A 130 -20.24 -3.36 -10.06
CA VAL A 130 -21.11 -2.58 -10.96
C VAL A 130 -22.20 -3.49 -11.54
N GLU A 131 -23.46 -3.09 -11.37
CA GLU A 131 -24.63 -3.80 -11.90
C GLU A 131 -25.22 -3.09 -13.12
N GLN A 132 -25.26 -1.76 -13.08
CA GLN A 132 -25.79 -0.94 -14.17
C GLN A 132 -24.99 0.36 -14.29
N PHE A 133 -24.57 0.68 -15.51
CA PHE A 133 -23.95 1.97 -15.84
C PHE A 133 -24.49 2.51 -17.17
N GLU A 134 -24.37 3.82 -17.35
CA GLU A 134 -24.62 4.52 -18.61
C GLU A 134 -23.35 5.23 -19.07
N PHE A 135 -23.20 5.40 -20.39
CA PHE A 135 -22.10 6.19 -20.96
C PHE A 135 -22.64 7.51 -21.51
N VAL A 136 -22.21 8.60 -20.89
CA VAL A 136 -22.51 9.98 -21.31
C VAL A 136 -21.48 10.38 -22.34
N LYS A 137 -21.94 10.77 -23.53
CA LYS A 137 -21.05 11.08 -24.65
C LYS A 137 -20.45 12.48 -24.51
N GLU A 138 -19.42 12.74 -25.31
CA GLU A 138 -18.90 14.09 -25.51
C GLU A 138 -20.03 15.07 -25.91
N ASN A 139 -19.99 16.29 -25.37
CA ASN A 139 -21.05 17.31 -25.48
C ASN A 139 -22.42 16.94 -24.86
N GLN A 140 -22.49 15.90 -24.01
CA GLN A 140 -23.64 15.64 -23.15
C GLN A 140 -23.26 15.89 -21.68
N SER A 141 -24.22 16.36 -20.89
CA SER A 141 -24.10 16.52 -19.43
C SER A 141 -25.15 15.69 -18.72
N VAL A 142 -24.87 15.33 -17.47
CA VAL A 142 -25.82 14.62 -16.59
C VAL A 142 -25.66 15.07 -15.13
N LEU A 143 -26.77 15.07 -14.37
CA LEU A 143 -26.76 15.36 -12.94
C LEU A 143 -26.57 14.05 -12.14
N VAL A 144 -25.53 14.00 -11.29
CA VAL A 144 -25.19 12.85 -10.42
C VAL A 144 -24.61 13.38 -9.11
N ASN A 145 -24.98 12.81 -7.96
CA ASN A 145 -24.51 13.27 -6.63
C ASN A 145 -24.68 14.79 -6.39
N GLY A 146 -25.71 15.41 -6.99
CA GLY A 146 -25.94 16.86 -6.93
C GLY A 146 -24.98 17.73 -7.76
N ARG A 147 -24.15 17.13 -8.63
CA ARG A 147 -23.20 17.83 -9.51
C ARG A 147 -23.53 17.54 -10.98
N GLU A 148 -23.40 18.56 -11.83
CA GLU A 148 -23.43 18.37 -13.28
C GLU A 148 -22.07 17.84 -13.75
N VAL A 149 -22.08 16.76 -14.53
CA VAL A 149 -20.87 16.13 -15.07
C VAL A 149 -21.02 16.02 -16.59
N SER A 150 -20.11 16.64 -17.32
CA SER A 150 -20.02 16.54 -18.78
C SER A 150 -19.23 15.30 -19.23
N GLY A 151 -19.66 14.67 -20.32
CA GLY A 151 -18.98 13.53 -20.92
C GLY A 151 -17.75 13.92 -21.76
N PRO A 152 -16.91 12.94 -22.15
CA PRO A 152 -17.17 11.51 -22.06
C PRO A 152 -16.91 10.91 -20.66
N VAL A 153 -17.94 10.33 -20.04
CA VAL A 153 -17.90 9.75 -18.68
C VAL A 153 -18.82 8.54 -18.56
N ASN A 154 -18.44 7.55 -17.75
CA ASN A 154 -19.31 6.45 -17.36
C ASN A 154 -19.97 6.80 -16.02
N VAL A 155 -21.30 6.72 -15.94
CA VAL A 155 -22.04 6.89 -14.69
C VAL A 155 -22.57 5.54 -14.25
N VAL A 156 -22.04 5.01 -13.16
CA VAL A 156 -22.54 3.80 -12.52
C VAL A 156 -23.81 4.17 -11.75
N ARG A 157 -24.95 3.71 -12.25
CA ARG A 157 -26.30 3.97 -11.70
C ARG A 157 -26.76 2.93 -10.70
N LYS A 158 -26.18 1.74 -10.71
CA LYS A 158 -26.36 0.71 -9.67
C LYS A 158 -25.06 -0.03 -9.42
N ALA A 159 -24.70 -0.15 -8.15
CA ALA A 159 -23.60 -0.97 -7.68
C ALA A 159 -23.84 -1.44 -6.25
N THR A 160 -23.19 -2.54 -5.88
CA THR A 160 -23.17 -3.05 -4.50
C THR A 160 -21.77 -2.86 -3.90
N LEU A 161 -21.70 -2.25 -2.71
CA LEU A 161 -20.45 -1.99 -2.00
C LEU A 161 -19.82 -3.30 -1.47
N GLY A 162 -18.61 -3.60 -1.93
CA GLY A 162 -17.84 -4.79 -1.55
C GLY A 162 -16.93 -4.53 -0.35
N GLU A 163 -16.03 -3.55 -0.44
CA GLU A 163 -15.07 -3.23 0.63
C GLU A 163 -14.63 -1.77 0.54
N ILE A 164 -13.92 -1.31 1.57
CA ILE A 164 -13.28 0.00 1.60
C ILE A 164 -11.82 -0.20 2.02
N SER A 165 -10.90 0.45 1.34
CA SER A 165 -9.46 0.29 1.52
C SER A 165 -8.78 1.58 1.95
N PHE A 166 -7.82 1.47 2.87
CA PHE A 166 -6.73 2.43 3.00
C PHE A 166 -5.82 2.31 1.78
N VAL A 167 -5.47 3.44 1.18
CA VAL A 167 -4.59 3.53 0.01
C VAL A 167 -3.65 4.74 0.15
N ASP A 168 -2.46 4.62 -0.40
CA ASP A 168 -1.51 5.73 -0.56
C ASP A 168 -1.99 6.73 -1.62
N LEU A 169 -2.63 6.25 -2.68
CA LEU A 169 -3.28 7.06 -3.71
C LEU A 169 -4.63 6.46 -4.12
N GLY A 170 -5.71 7.20 -3.87
CA GLY A 170 -7.06 6.85 -4.28
C GLY A 170 -7.35 7.14 -5.76
N ALA A 171 -8.27 6.38 -6.36
CA ALA A 171 -8.82 6.69 -7.68
C ALA A 171 -9.54 8.05 -7.70
N ASP A 172 -10.14 8.41 -6.56
CA ASP A 172 -10.60 9.77 -6.22
C ASP A 172 -9.58 10.41 -5.28
N GLY A 173 -8.74 11.29 -5.81
CA GLY A 173 -7.64 11.93 -5.09
C GLY A 173 -8.06 12.96 -4.03
N ASN A 174 -9.36 13.18 -3.81
CA ASN A 174 -9.90 14.05 -2.75
C ASN A 174 -10.43 13.25 -1.54
N THR A 175 -10.21 11.94 -1.51
CA THR A 175 -10.52 11.08 -0.36
C THR A 175 -9.49 11.27 0.76
N SER A 176 -9.86 10.83 1.97
CA SER A 176 -8.99 10.93 3.15
C SER A 176 -9.37 9.86 4.17
N ALA A 177 -8.39 9.37 4.93
CA ALA A 177 -8.59 8.49 6.07
C ALA A 177 -7.69 8.91 7.24
N SER A 178 -8.25 8.90 8.45
CA SER A 178 -7.53 9.20 9.70
C SER A 178 -7.72 8.07 10.71
N VAL A 179 -6.76 7.92 11.63
CA VAL A 179 -6.78 6.91 12.69
C VAL A 179 -6.60 7.61 14.03
N ALA A 180 -7.59 7.48 14.91
CA ALA A 180 -7.53 7.99 16.27
C ALA A 180 -6.67 7.08 17.15
N ALA A 181 -5.75 7.67 17.90
CA ALA A 181 -4.94 6.94 18.86
C ALA A 181 -5.71 6.73 20.18
N CYS A 182 -5.94 5.46 20.56
CA CYS A 182 -6.39 5.11 21.89
C CYS A 182 -5.28 5.38 22.91
N GLY A 183 -5.33 6.54 23.57
CA GLY A 183 -4.36 6.94 24.57
C GLY A 183 -4.87 6.76 25.99
N GLU A 184 -4.31 5.79 26.72
CA GLU A 184 -4.27 5.92 28.18
C GLU A 184 -3.40 7.12 28.54
N HIS A 185 -4.05 8.18 29.03
CA HIS A 185 -3.36 9.29 29.63
C HIS A 185 -4.14 9.78 30.85
N SER A 186 -3.89 9.12 31.98
CA SER A 186 -4.19 9.68 33.29
C SER A 186 -3.34 10.94 33.49
N ARG A 187 -3.85 12.08 33.03
CA ARG A 187 -3.45 13.38 33.55
C ARG A 187 -4.43 13.77 34.64
N THR A 188 -4.07 13.45 35.88
CA THR A 188 -4.63 14.13 37.04
C THR A 188 -4.45 15.63 36.86
N ALA A 189 -5.54 16.33 36.56
CA ALA A 189 -5.55 17.78 36.54
C ALA A 189 -5.38 18.30 37.97
N SER A 190 -4.16 18.70 38.32
CA SER A 190 -3.91 19.59 39.45
C SER A 190 -3.65 20.99 38.89
N ALA A 191 -4.67 21.84 38.94
CA ALA A 191 -4.48 23.27 38.74
C ALA A 191 -3.72 23.82 39.94
N GLN A 192 -2.56 24.42 39.69
CA GLN A 192 -1.89 25.29 40.65
C GLN A 192 -1.18 26.41 39.91
N GLU A 193 -1.89 27.52 39.76
CA GLU A 193 -1.23 28.83 39.66
C GLU A 193 -0.44 29.07 40.96
N ASN A 194 0.81 29.47 40.84
CA ASN A 194 1.28 30.60 41.64
C ASN A 194 2.56 31.23 41.06
N ASN A 195 2.77 32.47 41.47
CA ASN A 195 3.60 33.46 40.80
C ASN A 195 4.89 33.77 41.59
N MET A 196 5.86 34.38 40.89
CA MET A 196 6.92 35.29 41.37
C MET A 196 8.37 34.80 41.64
N LEU A 197 9.23 35.33 40.75
CA LEU A 197 10.53 36.01 40.95
C LEU A 197 11.87 35.27 41.17
N GLU A 198 12.70 35.39 40.11
CA GLU A 198 14.07 35.93 40.07
C GLU A 198 15.19 35.44 41.01
N THR A 199 16.19 34.78 40.43
CA THR A 199 17.57 35.30 40.12
C THR A 199 18.46 34.11 39.72
N GLY A 200 19.44 34.15 38.80
CA GLY A 200 19.93 35.15 37.84
C GLY A 200 21.13 34.56 37.05
N THR A 201 21.65 35.25 36.02
CA THR A 201 22.80 34.85 35.12
C THR A 201 22.58 33.61 34.23
N THR A 202 23.03 33.50 32.95
CA THR A 202 24.05 34.24 32.14
C THR A 202 23.70 34.24 30.63
N SER A 203 24.11 35.32 29.92
CA SER A 203 24.41 35.52 28.46
C SER A 203 23.72 34.79 27.29
N GLU A 204 23.39 35.61 26.28
CA GLU A 204 23.48 35.38 24.80
C GLU A 204 22.52 34.37 24.12
N ASN A 205 21.89 34.65 22.96
CA ASN A 205 21.92 35.84 22.08
C ASN A 205 20.62 36.02 21.23
N THR A 206 20.14 37.27 21.13
CA THR A 206 19.54 38.00 19.98
C THR A 206 19.45 37.24 18.62
N SER A 207 18.43 37.33 17.74
CA SER A 207 17.06 37.90 17.71
C SER A 207 16.38 37.57 16.36
N THR A 208 15.06 37.72 16.25
CA THR A 208 14.30 38.55 15.25
C THR A 208 12.82 38.11 15.22
N ALA A 209 11.82 38.88 14.80
CA ALA A 209 11.54 40.33 14.77
C ALA A 209 10.06 40.48 14.35
N ASP A 210 9.32 41.47 14.85
CA ASP A 210 8.89 42.66 14.07
C ASP A 210 8.00 43.60 14.94
N SER A 211 7.48 44.68 14.35
CA SER A 211 7.45 46.01 14.98
C SER A 211 6.12 46.46 15.60
N ALA A 212 6.20 47.60 16.31
CA ALA A 212 5.25 48.05 17.32
C ALA A 212 4.08 48.97 16.85
N VAL A 213 3.23 49.33 17.81
CA VAL A 213 1.96 50.07 17.67
C VAL A 213 2.13 51.61 17.77
N ALA A 214 1.13 52.32 17.24
CA ALA A 214 1.05 53.77 17.00
C ALA A 214 1.04 54.74 18.22
N GLY A 215 1.26 56.05 17.94
CA GLY A 215 1.01 57.18 18.85
C GLY A 215 0.95 58.54 18.11
N LYS A 216 0.15 59.51 18.59
CA LYS A 216 -0.18 60.80 17.92
C LYS A 216 0.39 62.05 18.63
N GLY A 217 0.51 63.17 17.90
CA GLY A 217 0.64 64.54 18.45
C GLY A 217 0.55 65.64 17.37
N ALA A 218 -0.13 66.76 17.64
CA ALA A 218 -0.40 67.88 16.70
C ALA A 218 0.37 69.16 17.10
N ALA A 219 1.01 69.94 16.20
CA ALA A 219 0.48 71.03 15.33
C ALA A 219 0.12 72.34 16.08
N PRO A 220 0.15 73.55 15.46
CA PRO A 220 0.38 73.93 14.05
C PRO A 220 1.87 74.34 13.76
N ALA A 221 2.31 75.00 12.68
CA ALA A 221 1.66 75.69 11.55
C ALA A 221 2.42 75.55 10.19
N ALA A 222 2.40 76.57 9.32
CA ALA A 222 2.87 76.57 7.91
C ALA A 222 3.32 78.01 7.47
N PRO A 223 3.83 78.31 6.24
CA PRO A 223 3.81 77.50 4.99
C PRO A 223 5.14 77.61 4.13
N PRO A 224 5.22 77.53 2.77
CA PRO A 224 6.00 76.45 2.12
C PRO A 224 6.88 76.81 0.87
N ILE A 225 8.04 76.16 0.64
CA ILE A 225 8.67 76.13 -0.70
C ILE A 225 9.40 74.79 -0.96
N HIS A 226 9.27 74.24 -2.17
CA HIS A 226 10.01 73.07 -2.66
C HIS A 226 11.36 73.44 -3.30
N ALA A 227 12.45 72.74 -2.97
CA ALA A 227 13.31 72.01 -3.93
C ALA A 227 14.65 71.52 -3.31
N ALA A 228 14.96 70.24 -3.54
CA ALA A 228 16.28 69.58 -3.57
C ALA A 228 17.43 70.05 -2.65
N ALA A 229 17.81 69.22 -1.67
CA ALA A 229 19.21 68.94 -1.29
C ALA A 229 19.32 67.67 -0.42
N ASP A 230 20.55 67.19 -0.24
CA ASP A 230 20.98 65.91 0.35
C ASP A 230 21.17 65.95 1.89
N ALA A 231 21.53 64.79 2.46
CA ALA A 231 22.05 64.49 3.80
C ALA A 231 21.04 64.19 4.94
N GLY A 232 21.20 63.02 5.57
CA GLY A 232 20.44 62.64 6.77
C GLY A 232 20.46 61.16 7.20
N ILE A 233 21.11 60.24 6.46
CA ILE A 233 21.25 58.84 6.91
C ILE A 233 22.50 58.72 7.81
N ASN A 234 22.32 58.22 9.04
CA ASN A 234 23.38 58.08 10.04
C ASN A 234 24.59 57.30 9.49
N ALA A 235 25.79 57.83 9.70
CA ALA A 235 27.03 57.24 9.21
C ALA A 235 27.27 55.83 9.76
N ASP A 236 26.92 55.58 11.02
CA ASP A 236 27.15 54.30 11.71
C ASP A 236 26.38 53.14 11.06
N THR A 237 25.14 53.36 10.59
CA THR A 237 24.36 52.29 9.94
C THR A 237 24.85 51.97 8.54
N MET A 238 25.46 52.92 7.83
CA MET A 238 26.14 52.64 6.56
C MET A 238 27.51 51.99 6.77
N ALA A 239 28.22 52.32 7.85
CA ALA A 239 29.50 51.68 8.20
C ALA A 239 29.28 50.19 8.49
N ASP A 240 28.37 49.86 9.41
CA ASP A 240 28.01 48.47 9.74
C ASP A 240 27.59 47.64 8.52
N LEU A 241 26.84 48.23 7.58
CA LEU A 241 26.41 47.56 6.35
C LEU A 241 27.58 47.36 5.36
N ARG A 242 28.52 48.30 5.28
CA ARG A 242 29.73 48.16 4.46
C ARG A 242 30.68 47.13 5.03
N ASP A 243 30.84 47.09 6.34
CA ASP A 243 31.74 46.14 7.02
C ASP A 243 31.18 44.71 6.94
N LYS A 244 29.87 44.52 7.11
CA LYS A 244 29.20 43.22 6.88
C LYS A 244 29.28 42.77 5.42
N ALA A 245 29.13 43.70 4.46
CA ALA A 245 29.28 43.38 3.04
C ALA A 245 30.73 43.04 2.66
N ALA A 246 31.72 43.73 3.23
CA ALA A 246 33.14 43.43 3.02
C ALA A 246 33.50 42.05 3.57
N ALA A 247 33.09 41.73 4.81
CA ALA A 247 33.34 40.42 5.41
C ALA A 247 32.71 39.26 4.62
N GLU A 248 31.51 39.45 4.04
CA GLU A 248 30.87 38.44 3.20
C GLU A 248 31.55 38.31 1.83
N LEU A 249 32.03 39.42 1.23
CA LEU A 249 32.85 39.37 0.01
C LEU A 249 34.17 38.63 0.24
N ASP A 250 34.84 38.85 1.38
CA ASP A 250 36.06 38.14 1.76
C ASP A 250 35.79 36.64 1.97
N ARG A 251 34.65 36.26 2.58
CA ARG A 251 34.23 34.86 2.70
C ARG A 251 33.97 34.22 1.33
N ILE A 252 33.25 34.90 0.44
CA ILE A 252 32.96 34.42 -0.92
C ILE A 252 34.26 34.23 -1.71
N ALA A 253 35.19 35.18 -1.61
CA ALA A 253 36.51 35.07 -2.25
C ALA A 253 37.33 33.89 -1.69
N ALA A 254 37.29 33.64 -0.38
CA ALA A 254 37.94 32.49 0.23
C ALA A 254 37.33 31.15 -0.23
N VAL A 255 36.00 31.04 -0.28
CA VAL A 255 35.27 29.86 -0.77
C VAL A 255 35.60 29.60 -2.25
N GLN A 256 35.57 30.62 -3.10
CA GLN A 256 35.95 30.50 -4.51
C GLN A 256 37.41 30.07 -4.69
N LYS A 257 38.32 30.58 -3.87
CA LYS A 257 39.74 30.21 -3.88
C LYS A 257 39.99 28.75 -3.48
N VAL A 258 39.21 28.19 -2.56
CA VAL A 258 39.31 26.77 -2.15
C VAL A 258 38.76 25.83 -3.21
N CYS A 259 37.68 26.18 -3.90
CA CYS A 259 37.10 25.34 -4.95
C CYS A 259 37.83 25.42 -6.29
N GLY A 260 38.38 26.58 -6.64
CA GLY A 260 39.02 26.86 -7.93
C GLY A 260 38.11 26.55 -9.14
N ASP A 261 38.73 26.42 -10.32
CA ASP A 261 38.00 26.18 -11.57
C ASP A 261 37.41 24.76 -11.69
N LYS A 262 37.84 23.82 -10.84
CA LYS A 262 37.45 22.41 -10.91
C LYS A 262 36.18 22.07 -10.14
N HIS A 263 35.91 22.78 -9.04
CA HIS A 263 34.81 22.45 -8.12
C HIS A 263 33.76 23.57 -8.04
N THR A 264 33.46 24.20 -9.17
CA THR A 264 32.52 25.34 -9.27
C THR A 264 31.11 25.02 -8.75
N GLY A 265 30.66 23.76 -8.85
CA GLY A 265 29.41 23.30 -8.24
C GLY A 265 29.43 23.33 -6.70
N ILE A 266 30.56 22.95 -6.09
CA ILE A 266 30.75 23.03 -4.62
C ILE A 266 30.83 24.49 -4.19
N ALA A 267 31.50 25.36 -4.96
CA ALA A 267 31.55 26.79 -4.69
C ALA A 267 30.14 27.42 -4.68
N ALA A 268 29.31 27.11 -5.68
CA ALA A 268 27.94 27.60 -5.76
C ALA A 268 27.06 27.13 -4.60
N GLN A 269 27.27 25.90 -4.11
CA GLN A 269 26.58 25.37 -2.93
C GLN A 269 27.06 26.03 -1.64
N ALA A 270 28.37 26.15 -1.43
CA ALA A 270 28.98 26.78 -0.25
C ALA A 270 28.65 28.28 -0.11
N ILE A 271 28.43 28.98 -1.23
CA ILE A 271 27.92 30.35 -1.22
C ILE A 271 26.43 30.36 -0.82
N ARG A 272 25.59 29.52 -1.44
CA ARG A 272 24.13 29.48 -1.20
C ARG A 272 23.77 29.08 0.23
N GLU A 273 24.48 28.10 0.79
CA GLU A 273 24.21 27.53 2.12
C GLU A 273 25.08 28.17 3.22
N ILE A 274 25.82 29.25 2.92
CA ILE A 274 26.68 29.99 3.86
C ILE A 274 27.64 29.05 4.62
N TRP A 275 28.37 28.20 3.89
CA TRP A 275 29.38 27.33 4.48
C TRP A 275 30.62 28.12 4.91
N ASP A 276 31.32 27.61 5.91
CA ASP A 276 32.67 28.09 6.26
C ASP A 276 33.72 27.50 5.29
N VAL A 277 34.93 28.03 5.40
CA VAL A 277 36.05 27.64 4.52
C VAL A 277 36.43 26.17 4.77
N ASN A 278 36.40 25.71 6.02
CA ASN A 278 36.79 24.35 6.41
C ASN A 278 35.83 23.28 5.86
N LYS A 279 34.51 23.50 5.95
CA LYS A 279 33.50 22.59 5.37
C LYS A 279 33.59 22.53 3.85
N THR A 280 33.93 23.66 3.22
CA THR A 280 34.15 23.76 1.77
C THR A 280 35.38 22.94 1.35
N GLU A 281 36.51 23.09 2.07
CA GLU A 281 37.73 22.30 1.84
C GLU A 281 37.48 20.79 2.01
N LEU A 282 36.78 20.40 3.07
CA LEU A 282 36.42 18.99 3.32
C LEU A 282 35.52 18.40 2.21
N ALA A 283 34.65 19.20 1.60
CA ALA A 283 33.82 18.78 0.47
C ALA A 283 34.66 18.55 -0.80
N VAL A 284 35.60 19.47 -1.11
CA VAL A 284 36.56 19.32 -2.21
C VAL A 284 37.44 18.07 -2.00
N LEU A 285 38.00 17.87 -0.80
CA LEU A 285 38.81 16.71 -0.44
C LEU A 285 38.04 15.37 -0.44
N ARG A 286 36.70 15.39 -0.49
CA ARG A 286 35.87 14.19 -0.71
C ARG A 286 35.64 13.94 -2.19
N ALA A 287 35.43 14.98 -2.98
CA ALA A 287 35.27 14.89 -4.44
C ALA A 287 36.56 14.43 -5.16
N GLU A 288 37.74 14.76 -4.63
CA GLU A 288 39.03 14.40 -5.25
C GLU A 288 39.56 13.00 -4.84
N ARG A 289 38.85 12.23 -4.02
CA ARG A 289 39.30 10.88 -3.65
C ARG A 289 39.10 9.89 -4.80
N PRO A 290 40.15 9.16 -5.25
CA PRO A 290 39.98 8.10 -6.23
C PRO A 290 39.18 6.94 -5.60
N SER A 291 38.06 6.60 -6.24
CA SER A 291 37.25 5.45 -5.84
C SER A 291 37.98 4.16 -6.19
N ALA A 292 38.24 3.31 -5.19
CA ALA A 292 38.81 1.98 -5.43
C ALA A 292 37.77 1.07 -6.11
N PRO A 293 38.18 0.14 -6.99
CA PRO A 293 37.25 -0.81 -7.61
C PRO A 293 36.67 -1.74 -6.53
N GLY A 294 35.33 -1.76 -6.43
CA GLY A 294 34.62 -2.62 -5.48
C GLY A 294 34.76 -4.09 -5.85
N VAL A 295 35.18 -4.91 -4.88
CA VAL A 295 35.16 -6.37 -5.02
C VAL A 295 33.71 -6.83 -4.89
N ILE A 296 33.11 -7.26 -6.00
CA ILE A 296 31.82 -7.94 -6.01
C ILE A 296 32.08 -9.39 -5.56
N VAL A 297 31.88 -9.66 -4.27
CA VAL A 297 31.74 -11.03 -3.77
C VAL A 297 30.35 -11.51 -4.20
N PRO A 298 30.20 -12.65 -4.89
CA PRO A 298 28.88 -13.20 -5.18
C PRO A 298 28.20 -13.57 -3.86
N ASP A 299 27.01 -13.03 -3.64
CA ASP A 299 26.25 -13.31 -2.43
C ASP A 299 25.58 -14.68 -2.54
N ASN A 300 26.02 -15.59 -1.68
CA ASN A 300 25.53 -16.97 -1.58
C ASN A 300 24.60 -17.17 -0.37
N THR A 301 23.97 -16.10 0.14
CA THR A 301 22.84 -16.25 1.08
C THR A 301 21.74 -17.10 0.47
N MET A 302 21.22 -18.07 1.23
CA MET A 302 20.07 -18.86 0.80
C MET A 302 18.84 -17.98 0.67
N ASN A 303 18.09 -18.19 -0.40
CA ASN A 303 16.77 -17.62 -0.61
C ASN A 303 15.74 -18.74 -0.82
N GLY A 304 14.44 -18.39 -0.80
CA GLY A 304 13.36 -19.37 -0.96
C GLY A 304 13.49 -20.21 -2.25
N SER A 305 13.85 -19.60 -3.38
CA SER A 305 13.98 -20.29 -4.67
C SER A 305 15.14 -21.30 -4.71
N MET A 306 16.24 -21.06 -3.99
CA MET A 306 17.32 -22.03 -3.84
C MET A 306 16.91 -23.23 -2.97
N LEU A 307 16.07 -23.01 -1.94
CA LEU A 307 15.50 -24.10 -1.14
C LEU A 307 14.43 -24.89 -1.93
N GLU A 308 13.57 -24.22 -2.70
CA GLU A 308 12.64 -24.90 -3.62
C GLU A 308 13.39 -25.75 -4.64
N ALA A 309 14.48 -25.25 -5.22
CA ALA A 309 15.34 -26.03 -6.12
C ALA A 309 15.96 -27.25 -5.42
N ALA A 310 16.44 -27.10 -4.17
CA ALA A 310 16.96 -28.21 -3.38
C ALA A 310 15.90 -29.29 -3.09
N CYS A 311 14.68 -28.91 -2.72
CA CYS A 311 13.57 -29.84 -2.53
C CYS A 311 13.22 -30.60 -3.82
N MET A 312 13.20 -29.91 -4.97
CA MET A 312 12.89 -30.53 -6.27
C MET A 312 13.97 -31.54 -6.70
N LEU A 313 15.25 -31.22 -6.48
CA LEU A 313 16.35 -32.17 -6.70
C LEU A 313 16.23 -33.40 -5.77
N THR A 314 15.81 -33.19 -4.52
CA THR A 314 15.62 -34.27 -3.52
C THR A 314 14.50 -35.23 -3.92
N GLY A 315 13.37 -34.70 -4.41
CA GLY A 315 12.28 -35.49 -4.97
C GLY A 315 12.58 -36.12 -6.35
N GLY A 316 13.83 -36.08 -6.82
CA GLY A 316 14.30 -36.80 -8.00
C GLY A 316 14.08 -36.10 -9.35
N VAL A 317 13.69 -34.82 -9.36
CA VAL A 317 13.57 -34.04 -10.60
C VAL A 317 14.95 -33.78 -11.18
N ARG A 318 15.09 -33.89 -12.51
CA ARG A 318 16.39 -33.76 -13.18
C ARG A 318 16.95 -32.35 -13.03
N GLY A 319 18.26 -32.25 -12.82
CA GLY A 319 18.95 -30.95 -12.68
C GLY A 319 18.71 -29.99 -13.85
N ASP A 320 18.61 -30.51 -15.08
CA ASP A 320 18.27 -29.73 -16.28
C ASP A 320 16.91 -29.01 -16.14
N ASP A 321 15.89 -29.73 -15.65
CA ASP A 321 14.53 -29.23 -15.49
C ASP A 321 14.41 -28.27 -14.29
N VAL A 322 15.18 -28.53 -13.21
CA VAL A 322 15.28 -27.61 -12.06
C VAL A 322 16.00 -26.31 -12.48
N ALA A 323 17.09 -26.39 -13.24
CA ALA A 323 17.78 -25.21 -13.77
C ALA A 323 16.89 -24.39 -14.72
N ALA A 324 16.07 -25.05 -15.55
CA ALA A 324 15.07 -24.37 -16.38
C ALA A 324 13.95 -23.69 -15.56
N ALA A 325 13.55 -24.28 -14.43
CA ALA A 325 12.45 -23.79 -13.60
C ALA A 325 12.85 -22.70 -12.57
N TYR A 326 14.09 -22.70 -12.10
CA TYR A 326 14.57 -21.83 -11.01
C TYR A 326 15.84 -21.02 -11.36
N GLY A 327 16.46 -21.28 -12.52
CA GLY A 327 17.71 -20.68 -12.95
C GLY A 327 18.93 -21.51 -12.57
N GLU A 328 19.93 -21.50 -13.46
CA GLU A 328 21.19 -22.26 -13.34
C GLU A 328 21.89 -21.99 -12.00
N GLN A 329 22.03 -20.73 -11.58
CA GLN A 329 22.65 -20.36 -10.31
C GLN A 329 21.94 -20.96 -9.08
N ALA A 330 20.61 -21.05 -9.09
CA ALA A 330 19.85 -21.61 -7.98
C ALA A 330 20.03 -23.13 -7.89
N ALA A 331 19.93 -23.83 -9.02
CA ALA A 331 20.16 -25.26 -9.11
C ALA A 331 21.61 -25.63 -8.72
N ASP A 332 22.61 -24.92 -9.25
CA ASP A 332 24.03 -25.13 -8.92
C ASP A 332 24.33 -24.90 -7.45
N THR A 333 23.72 -23.88 -6.83
CA THR A 333 23.96 -23.55 -5.41
C THR A 333 23.27 -24.57 -4.50
N ALA A 334 22.07 -25.03 -4.87
CA ALA A 334 21.36 -26.09 -4.18
C ALA A 334 22.15 -27.41 -4.20
N ASP A 335 22.56 -27.89 -5.38
CA ASP A 335 23.31 -29.15 -5.54
C ASP A 335 24.67 -29.12 -4.81
N LYS A 336 25.40 -27.99 -4.89
CA LYS A 336 26.70 -27.84 -4.21
C LYS A 336 26.58 -27.82 -2.69
N ARG A 337 25.48 -27.30 -2.14
CA ARG A 337 25.23 -27.17 -0.69
C ARG A 337 24.62 -28.45 -0.09
N PHE A 338 23.62 -29.03 -0.76
CA PHE A 338 22.86 -30.19 -0.30
C PHE A 338 23.20 -31.44 -1.13
N LYS A 339 24.44 -31.91 -0.97
CA LYS A 339 24.97 -33.06 -1.71
C LYS A 339 24.30 -34.37 -1.30
N GLY A 340 23.29 -34.77 -2.08
CA GLY A 340 22.44 -35.92 -1.80
C GLY A 340 20.97 -35.57 -1.53
N GLY A 341 20.59 -34.30 -1.70
CA GLY A 341 19.28 -33.77 -1.34
C GLY A 341 19.31 -33.00 -0.02
N ILE A 342 18.31 -32.14 0.18
CA ILE A 342 18.06 -31.44 1.44
C ILE A 342 17.07 -32.26 2.28
N THR A 343 17.33 -32.41 3.57
CA THR A 343 16.39 -33.13 4.45
C THR A 343 15.30 -32.19 5.00
N LEU A 344 14.23 -32.75 5.57
CA LEU A 344 13.15 -31.96 6.18
C LEU A 344 13.65 -31.16 7.40
N GLN A 345 14.53 -31.73 8.22
CA GLN A 345 15.16 -31.06 9.36
C GLN A 345 16.15 -29.98 8.90
N GLU A 346 16.92 -30.21 7.84
CA GLU A 346 17.80 -29.20 7.24
C GLU A 346 17.01 -28.02 6.67
N LEU A 347 15.95 -28.30 5.91
CA LEU A 347 15.04 -27.30 5.36
C LEU A 347 14.38 -26.46 6.47
N LEU A 348 13.95 -27.10 7.57
CA LEU A 348 13.41 -26.42 8.75
C LEU A 348 14.48 -25.59 9.48
N LEU A 349 15.74 -26.03 9.53
CA LEU A 349 16.83 -25.26 10.13
C LEU A 349 17.21 -24.03 9.30
N GLU A 350 17.32 -24.15 7.97
CA GLU A 350 17.60 -23.02 7.09
C GLU A 350 16.47 -21.97 7.15
N ALA A 351 15.21 -22.41 7.18
CA ALA A 351 14.07 -21.51 7.42
C ALA A 351 14.10 -20.87 8.82
N ALA A 352 14.46 -21.62 9.87
CA ALA A 352 14.59 -21.07 11.22
C ALA A 352 15.72 -20.04 11.33
N TRP A 353 16.89 -20.29 10.73
CA TRP A 353 18.01 -19.35 10.70
C TRP A 353 17.68 -18.07 9.94
N ALA A 354 17.00 -18.19 8.79
CA ALA A 354 16.47 -17.04 8.05
C ALA A 354 15.50 -16.19 8.90
N ASN A 355 14.81 -16.82 9.85
CA ASN A 355 13.88 -16.18 10.78
C ASN A 355 14.50 -15.83 12.15
N GLY A 356 15.84 -15.81 12.26
CA GLY A 356 16.55 -15.31 13.44
C GLY A 356 16.83 -16.33 14.55
N TYR A 357 16.67 -17.63 14.29
CA TYR A 357 17.11 -18.69 15.20
C TYR A 357 18.66 -18.76 15.27
N ASP A 358 19.21 -18.98 16.46
CA ASP A 358 20.65 -19.03 16.73
C ASP A 358 21.20 -20.46 16.94
N GLY A 359 20.31 -21.43 17.19
CA GLY A 359 20.69 -22.82 17.45
C GLY A 359 21.17 -23.56 16.20
N ARG A 360 22.29 -24.29 16.30
CA ARG A 360 22.95 -24.94 15.15
C ARG A 360 22.50 -26.38 14.86
N ASN A 361 21.43 -26.86 15.49
CA ASN A 361 20.97 -28.24 15.35
C ASN A 361 19.49 -28.41 15.70
N PHE A 362 18.90 -29.51 15.25
CA PHE A 362 17.48 -29.84 15.44
C PHE A 362 17.15 -30.42 16.84
N ARG A 363 18.08 -30.36 17.82
CA ARG A 363 17.83 -30.91 19.17
C ARG A 363 16.69 -30.18 19.88
N ASP A 364 16.62 -28.86 19.74
CA ASP A 364 15.48 -28.06 20.16
C ASP A 364 14.46 -27.91 19.02
N SER A 365 13.94 -29.06 18.56
CA SER A 365 12.90 -29.13 17.52
C SER A 365 11.71 -28.23 17.81
N ARG A 366 11.38 -27.95 19.08
CA ARG A 366 10.27 -27.05 19.45
C ARG A 366 10.58 -25.60 19.08
N ASN A 367 11.77 -25.10 19.39
CA ASN A 367 12.14 -23.74 18.98
C ASN A 367 12.44 -23.68 17.48
N VAL A 368 13.10 -24.69 16.87
CA VAL A 368 13.28 -24.72 15.40
C VAL A 368 11.94 -24.60 14.68
N LEU A 369 10.94 -25.41 15.03
CA LEU A 369 9.60 -25.34 14.42
C LEU A 369 8.92 -23.97 14.67
N ARG A 370 9.09 -23.37 15.85
CA ARG A 370 8.54 -22.04 16.17
C ARG A 370 9.16 -20.93 15.30
N PHE A 371 10.46 -21.00 15.00
CA PHE A 371 11.14 -20.03 14.13
C PHE A 371 10.89 -20.33 12.64
N ALA A 372 10.93 -21.59 12.21
CA ALA A 372 10.66 -22.01 10.84
C ALA A 372 9.23 -21.68 10.39
N PHE A 373 8.22 -22.00 11.21
CA PHE A 373 6.81 -21.67 10.99
C PHE A 373 6.39 -20.39 11.73
N GLY A 374 7.22 -19.35 11.65
CA GLY A 374 7.17 -18.11 12.45
C GLY A 374 5.96 -17.18 12.26
N HIS A 375 4.73 -17.72 12.30
CA HIS A 375 3.46 -17.00 12.40
C HIS A 375 2.64 -17.45 13.62
N VAL A 376 3.30 -17.63 14.78
CA VAL A 376 2.64 -17.97 16.05
C VAL A 376 2.96 -16.95 17.15
N GLU A 377 2.15 -15.89 17.15
CA GLU A 377 1.77 -14.97 18.23
C GLU A 377 2.82 -14.16 19.01
N ASN A 378 4.04 -14.64 19.32
CA ASN A 378 4.91 -13.97 20.30
C ASN A 378 6.41 -14.00 19.96
N ILE A 379 6.81 -13.29 18.90
CA ILE A 379 8.18 -12.79 18.72
C ILE A 379 8.08 -11.31 18.30
N GLN A 380 8.31 -10.42 19.26
CA GLN A 380 8.46 -8.99 19.00
C GLN A 380 9.79 -8.76 18.29
N ALA A 381 9.76 -8.00 17.18
CA ALA A 381 10.90 -7.39 16.51
C ALA A 381 12.08 -8.31 16.12
N GLN A 382 12.09 -8.78 14.87
CA GLN A 382 13.12 -8.42 13.86
C GLN A 382 12.90 -9.19 12.55
N GLY A 383 12.77 -8.45 11.45
CA GLY A 383 12.73 -9.02 10.09
C GLY A 383 11.34 -9.44 9.58
N LEU A 384 11.11 -9.17 8.29
CA LEU A 384 10.22 -9.99 7.48
C LEU A 384 10.89 -11.36 7.37
N SER A 385 10.16 -12.46 7.60
CA SER A 385 10.65 -13.79 7.27
C SER A 385 11.05 -13.85 5.80
N THR A 386 12.33 -14.01 5.50
CA THR A 386 12.83 -14.05 4.12
C THR A 386 12.55 -15.39 3.43
N ILE A 387 12.16 -16.41 4.21
CA ILE A 387 11.91 -17.77 3.77
C ILE A 387 10.64 -18.29 4.47
N ASP A 388 9.56 -18.47 3.70
CA ASP A 388 8.32 -19.11 4.17
C ASP A 388 8.31 -20.59 3.75
N ILE A 389 8.44 -21.47 4.75
CA ILE A 389 8.40 -22.92 4.57
C ILE A 389 7.03 -23.41 4.05
N GLY A 390 5.93 -22.73 4.40
CA GLY A 390 4.59 -23.08 3.95
C GLY A 390 4.43 -22.87 2.44
N GLY A 391 4.86 -21.70 1.96
CA GLY A 391 4.95 -21.39 0.53
C GLY A 391 5.87 -22.35 -0.24
N ILE A 392 7.07 -22.61 0.27
CA ILE A 392 8.05 -23.53 -0.37
C ILE A 392 7.45 -24.93 -0.55
N LEU A 393 6.96 -25.55 0.53
CA LEU A 393 6.38 -26.89 0.46
C LEU A 393 5.12 -26.92 -0.41
N SER A 394 4.30 -25.86 -0.39
CA SER A 394 3.12 -25.74 -1.27
C SER A 394 3.50 -25.64 -2.75
N ASN A 395 4.54 -24.86 -3.09
CA ASN A 395 5.02 -24.70 -4.46
C ASN A 395 5.64 -25.98 -5.01
N VAL A 396 6.44 -26.67 -4.18
CA VAL A 396 7.03 -27.98 -4.50
C VAL A 396 5.92 -29.02 -4.68
N ALA A 397 5.01 -29.16 -3.72
CA ALA A 397 3.88 -30.11 -3.81
C ALA A 397 3.00 -29.84 -5.03
N ASN A 398 2.69 -28.58 -5.36
CA ASN A 398 1.94 -28.24 -6.57
C ASN A 398 2.66 -28.69 -7.85
N LYS A 399 4.00 -28.58 -7.92
CA LYS A 399 4.77 -29.04 -9.08
C LYS A 399 4.79 -30.57 -9.20
N PHE A 400 5.00 -31.29 -8.10
CA PHE A 400 4.93 -32.76 -8.09
C PHE A 400 3.52 -33.30 -8.42
N LEU A 401 2.47 -32.70 -7.87
CA LEU A 401 1.08 -33.05 -8.20
C LEU A 401 0.76 -32.75 -9.67
N LEU A 402 1.27 -31.65 -10.22
CA LEU A 402 1.10 -31.28 -11.61
C LEU A 402 1.82 -32.26 -12.55
N GLU A 403 3.07 -32.64 -12.23
CA GLU A 403 3.84 -33.64 -12.96
C GLU A 403 3.14 -35.01 -12.93
N GLY A 404 2.70 -35.48 -11.76
CA GLY A 404 1.90 -36.69 -11.62
C GLY A 404 0.61 -36.64 -12.44
N PHE A 405 -0.08 -35.49 -12.45
CA PHE A 405 -1.28 -35.26 -13.25
C PHE A 405 -1.03 -35.19 -14.77
N PHE A 406 0.19 -34.89 -15.22
CA PHE A 406 0.61 -34.99 -16.63
C PHE A 406 1.13 -36.39 -16.99
N SER A 407 1.73 -37.11 -16.03
CA SER A 407 2.25 -38.48 -16.18
C SER A 407 1.14 -39.53 -16.33
N VAL A 408 0.00 -39.36 -15.64
CA VAL A 408 -1.16 -40.25 -15.80
C VAL A 408 -1.75 -40.13 -17.21
N GLU A 409 -1.82 -41.26 -17.91
CA GLU A 409 -2.30 -41.36 -19.28
C GLU A 409 -3.73 -40.83 -19.44
N ARG A 410 -3.90 -39.76 -20.23
CA ARG A 410 -5.18 -39.08 -20.43
C ARG A 410 -6.05 -39.67 -21.54
N THR A 411 -5.86 -40.94 -21.89
CA THR A 411 -6.60 -41.66 -22.95
C THR A 411 -8.11 -41.54 -22.81
N TRP A 412 -8.63 -41.48 -21.58
CA TRP A 412 -10.05 -41.25 -21.31
C TRP A 412 -10.60 -39.96 -21.95
N ARG A 413 -9.80 -38.91 -22.11
CA ARG A 413 -10.24 -37.64 -22.75
C ARG A 413 -10.49 -37.78 -24.26
N ASN A 414 -9.93 -38.80 -24.89
CA ASN A 414 -10.14 -39.07 -26.31
C ASN A 414 -11.45 -39.84 -26.57
N ILE A 415 -12.00 -40.50 -25.54
CA ILE A 415 -13.20 -41.36 -25.63
C ILE A 415 -14.39 -40.84 -24.82
N CYS A 416 -14.19 -39.87 -23.93
CA CYS A 416 -15.22 -39.30 -23.06
C CYS A 416 -15.17 -37.76 -23.05
N ALA A 417 -16.33 -37.13 -23.24
CA ALA A 417 -16.49 -35.68 -23.11
C ALA A 417 -16.68 -35.27 -21.63
N VAL A 418 -15.97 -34.23 -21.18
CA VAL A 418 -16.18 -33.62 -19.85
C VAL A 418 -17.42 -32.74 -19.89
N ARG A 419 -18.34 -32.93 -18.92
CA ARG A 419 -19.54 -32.11 -18.75
C ARG A 419 -19.57 -31.55 -17.32
N ASN A 420 -19.91 -30.26 -17.19
CA ASN A 420 -20.12 -29.63 -15.89
C ASN A 420 -21.46 -30.08 -15.27
N VAL A 421 -21.51 -30.26 -13.96
CA VAL A 421 -22.72 -30.54 -13.19
C VAL A 421 -22.83 -29.53 -12.05
N SER A 422 -23.95 -28.82 -11.97
CA SER A 422 -24.16 -27.74 -11.00
C SER A 422 -24.71 -28.20 -9.65
N ASP A 423 -25.09 -29.48 -9.52
CA ASP A 423 -25.50 -30.10 -8.26
C ASP A 423 -25.08 -31.58 -8.19
N PHE A 424 -25.28 -32.20 -7.02
CA PHE A 424 -24.93 -33.60 -6.73
C PHE A 424 -26.04 -34.60 -7.09
N LYS A 425 -27.04 -34.21 -7.90
CA LYS A 425 -28.11 -35.13 -8.29
C LYS A 425 -27.64 -36.07 -9.40
N THR A 426 -28.33 -37.20 -9.55
CA THR A 426 -28.08 -38.13 -10.64
C THR A 426 -28.50 -37.51 -11.98
N VAL A 427 -27.55 -37.42 -12.91
CA VAL A 427 -27.75 -36.97 -14.29
C VAL A 427 -27.85 -38.18 -15.20
N THR A 428 -29.03 -38.40 -15.79
CA THR A 428 -29.25 -39.44 -16.79
C THR A 428 -28.93 -38.90 -18.18
N SER A 429 -28.07 -39.61 -18.93
CA SER A 429 -27.77 -39.33 -20.33
C SER A 429 -28.27 -40.48 -21.20
N TYR A 430 -28.93 -40.16 -22.31
CA TYR A 430 -29.47 -41.14 -23.24
C TYR A 430 -28.62 -41.20 -24.50
N ARG A 431 -28.25 -42.41 -24.91
CA ARG A 431 -27.62 -42.70 -26.20
C ARG A 431 -28.68 -43.32 -27.11
N LEU A 432 -28.95 -42.71 -28.25
CA LEU A 432 -29.71 -43.39 -29.29
C LEU A 432 -28.83 -44.46 -29.95
N ILE A 433 -29.40 -45.64 -30.14
CA ILE A 433 -28.80 -46.77 -30.85
C ILE A 433 -29.74 -47.10 -32.01
N GLY A 434 -29.33 -46.71 -33.21
CA GLY A 434 -29.98 -47.11 -34.47
C GLY A 434 -29.06 -48.06 -35.22
N ALA A 435 -29.56 -49.24 -35.56
CA ALA A 435 -28.92 -50.18 -36.47
C ALA A 435 -29.48 -49.99 -37.89
N ASP A 436 -29.57 -48.74 -38.34
CA ASP A 436 -30.20 -48.36 -39.60
C ASP A 436 -29.14 -48.25 -40.71
N GLU A 437 -28.92 -49.35 -41.43
CA GLU A 437 -28.17 -49.32 -42.69
C GLU A 437 -29.00 -48.63 -43.80
N TYR A 438 -28.34 -47.77 -44.60
CA TYR A 438 -28.98 -47.12 -45.74
C TYR A 438 -29.40 -48.15 -46.81
N GLN A 439 -30.70 -48.37 -46.95
CA GLN A 439 -31.24 -49.23 -48.00
C GLN A 439 -31.35 -48.46 -49.32
N PRO A 440 -30.98 -49.06 -50.48
CA PRO A 440 -31.14 -48.43 -51.78
C PRO A 440 -32.62 -48.25 -52.12
N ILE A 441 -32.98 -47.04 -52.56
CA ILE A 441 -34.35 -46.66 -52.91
C ILE A 441 -34.49 -46.69 -54.43
N ALA A 442 -35.46 -47.44 -54.94
CA ALA A 442 -35.77 -47.48 -56.37
C ALA A 442 -36.42 -46.15 -56.84
N PRO A 443 -36.29 -45.74 -58.11
CA PRO A 443 -36.94 -44.52 -58.61
C PRO A 443 -38.46 -44.57 -58.43
N GLY A 444 -39.00 -43.67 -57.58
CA GLY A 444 -40.42 -43.63 -57.20
C GLY A 444 -40.79 -44.45 -55.95
N GLY A 445 -39.83 -45.08 -55.27
CA GLY A 445 -40.05 -45.78 -54.00
C GLY A 445 -40.06 -44.87 -52.77
N GLU A 446 -40.78 -45.29 -51.73
CA GLU A 446 -40.87 -44.56 -50.45
C GLU A 446 -39.70 -44.88 -49.51
N LEU A 447 -39.34 -43.90 -48.67
CA LEU A 447 -38.35 -44.03 -47.60
C LEU A 447 -38.90 -44.93 -46.48
N LYS A 448 -38.22 -46.05 -46.19
CA LYS A 448 -38.55 -46.89 -45.02
C LYS A 448 -38.16 -46.17 -43.74
N HIS A 449 -39.02 -46.27 -42.73
CA HIS A 449 -38.78 -45.69 -41.40
C HIS A 449 -37.82 -46.58 -40.59
N GLY A 450 -36.75 -46.01 -40.06
CA GLY A 450 -35.82 -46.67 -39.12
C GLY A 450 -36.42 -46.79 -37.72
N SER A 451 -35.83 -47.65 -36.89
CA SER A 451 -36.27 -47.89 -35.51
C SER A 451 -35.16 -47.57 -34.52
N LEU A 452 -35.27 -46.41 -33.89
CA LEU A 452 -34.27 -45.90 -32.94
C LEU A 452 -34.55 -46.42 -31.51
N GLY A 453 -33.63 -47.22 -30.98
CA GLY A 453 -33.60 -47.59 -29.56
C GLY A 453 -32.89 -46.53 -28.71
N SER A 454 -33.13 -46.54 -27.39
CA SER A 454 -32.43 -45.67 -26.44
C SER A 454 -31.83 -46.46 -25.28
N GLU A 455 -30.55 -46.26 -25.01
CA GLU A 455 -29.85 -46.78 -23.82
C GLU A 455 -29.56 -45.62 -22.86
N SER A 456 -29.76 -45.83 -21.56
CA SER A 456 -29.63 -44.79 -20.53
C SER A 456 -28.47 -45.05 -19.57
N TYR A 457 -27.64 -44.03 -19.36
CA TYR A 457 -26.52 -44.05 -18.43
C TYR A 457 -26.75 -43.02 -17.31
N SER A 458 -26.60 -43.44 -16.06
CA SER A 458 -26.77 -42.57 -14.88
C SER A 458 -25.43 -42.22 -14.25
N ASN A 459 -25.06 -40.95 -14.25
CA ASN A 459 -23.85 -40.44 -13.61
C ASN A 459 -24.23 -39.57 -12.40
N LYS A 460 -23.47 -39.64 -11.31
CA LYS A 460 -23.66 -38.78 -10.12
C LYS A 460 -22.29 -38.28 -9.67
N ALA A 461 -22.16 -36.98 -9.42
CA ALA A 461 -20.98 -36.44 -8.75
C ALA A 461 -21.02 -36.78 -7.25
N ASP A 462 -19.86 -36.97 -6.65
CA ASP A 462 -19.72 -37.14 -5.20
C ASP A 462 -18.52 -36.34 -4.68
N THR A 463 -18.46 -36.12 -3.37
CA THR A 463 -17.46 -35.25 -2.75
C THR A 463 -16.23 -36.07 -2.34
N PHE A 464 -15.10 -35.81 -3.00
CA PHE A 464 -13.80 -36.36 -2.64
C PHE A 464 -12.87 -35.21 -2.22
N GLY A 465 -12.20 -35.37 -1.08
CA GLY A 465 -11.21 -34.44 -0.57
C GLY A 465 -10.08 -35.21 0.09
N LEU A 466 -8.85 -34.72 -0.08
CA LEU A 466 -7.65 -35.29 0.53
C LEU A 466 -6.93 -34.18 1.29
N MET A 467 -6.70 -34.41 2.58
CA MET A 467 -5.84 -33.54 3.40
C MET A 467 -4.48 -34.21 3.51
N LEU A 468 -3.44 -33.51 3.07
CA LEU A 468 -2.05 -33.91 3.27
C LEU A 468 -1.53 -33.19 4.52
N SER A 469 -0.94 -33.95 5.45
CA SER A 469 -0.42 -33.43 6.72
C SER A 469 0.90 -34.12 7.03
N ILE A 470 1.92 -33.32 7.39
CA ILE A 470 3.20 -33.82 7.89
C ILE A 470 3.05 -34.05 9.40
N ASP A 471 3.24 -35.28 9.87
CA ASP A 471 3.22 -35.64 11.29
C ASP A 471 4.58 -35.36 11.95
N ARG A 472 4.56 -35.32 13.29
CA ARG A 472 5.77 -35.29 14.13
C ARG A 472 6.72 -36.45 13.82
N ARG A 473 6.22 -37.59 13.33
CA ARG A 473 7.05 -38.75 12.95
C ARG A 473 7.92 -38.41 11.75
N ASP A 474 7.32 -37.92 10.68
CA ASP A 474 7.99 -37.53 9.45
C ASP A 474 9.09 -36.48 9.75
N ILE A 475 8.77 -35.49 10.59
CA ILE A 475 9.73 -34.48 11.09
C ILE A 475 10.89 -35.10 11.90
N ILE A 476 10.65 -36.13 12.73
CA ILE A 476 11.67 -36.76 13.58
C ILE A 476 12.54 -37.77 12.80
N ASN A 477 11.91 -38.51 11.89
CA ASN A 477 12.57 -39.48 11.01
C ASN A 477 13.37 -38.81 9.89
N ASP A 478 13.04 -37.55 9.59
CA ASP A 478 13.59 -36.77 8.48
C ASP A 478 13.10 -37.22 7.09
N ASP A 479 11.84 -37.70 7.05
CA ASP A 479 11.15 -38.16 5.85
C ASP A 479 10.56 -36.95 5.09
N LEU A 480 11.21 -36.50 3.99
CA LEU A 480 10.76 -35.41 3.10
C LEU A 480 9.97 -35.94 1.88
#